data_AF-A0A2E2AYF6-F1
#
_entry.id   AF-A0A2E2AYF6-F1
#
_cell.length_a   1.000
_cell.length_b   1.000
_cell.length_c   1.000
_cell.angle_alpha   90.00
_cell.angle_beta   90.00
_cell.angle_gamma   90.00
#
_symmetry.space_group_name_H-M   'P 1'
#
loop_
_entity.id
_entity.type
_entity.pdbx_description
1 polymer ?
#
loop_
_entity_poly.entity_id
_entity_poly.type
_entity_poly.pdbx_seq_one_letter_code
_entity_poly.pdbx_strand_id
1 'polypeptide(L)'
;MMCDAPSVYNREEQYTRFISKIPTTWDETKVLEAKFGEYLVEARRTDTIWYLAGISGTESKEVLLDFNFLDAGTFQYTLLVDGPNAYRVGTDYLWDSGQLTASEHKKILMTQGGGFVMRIEKEGQ
;
A
#
# COMPACT_ATOMS: atom_id res chain seq x y z
N MET A 1 -13.74 -8.44 3.93
CA MET A 1 -15.01 -8.55 3.18
C MET A 1 -14.89 -7.72 1.92
N MET A 2 -15.52 -8.14 0.82
CA MET A 2 -15.71 -7.30 -0.37
C MET A 2 -17.13 -6.74 -0.30
N CYS A 3 -17.26 -5.46 0.07
CA CYS A 3 -18.53 -4.86 0.49
C CYS A 3 -19.37 -4.26 -0.64
N ASP A 4 -18.81 -4.06 -1.83
CA ASP A 4 -19.53 -3.48 -2.96
C ASP A 4 -20.27 -4.54 -3.79
N ALA A 5 -21.14 -4.10 -4.70
CA ALA A 5 -21.81 -4.97 -5.64
C ALA A 5 -20.79 -5.60 -6.62
N PRO A 6 -20.97 -6.89 -7.02
CA PRO A 6 -20.10 -7.53 -8.01
C PRO A 6 -19.96 -6.74 -9.32
N SER A 7 -21.00 -6.01 -9.72
CA SER A 7 -20.96 -5.15 -10.91
C SER A 7 -19.95 -4.00 -10.83
N VAL A 8 -19.64 -3.50 -9.64
CA VAL A 8 -18.63 -2.45 -9.43
C VAL A 8 -17.24 -3.07 -9.54
N TYR A 9 -17.00 -4.19 -8.86
CA TYR A 9 -15.74 -4.92 -8.96
C TYR A 9 -15.40 -5.37 -10.39
N ASN A 10 -16.41 -5.76 -11.18
CA ASN A 10 -16.21 -6.12 -12.58
C ASN A 10 -15.78 -4.95 -13.47
N ARG A 11 -16.10 -3.70 -13.09
CA ARG A 11 -15.63 -2.51 -13.83
C ARG A 11 -14.18 -2.18 -13.48
N GLU A 12 -13.78 -2.43 -12.23
CA GLU A 12 -12.44 -2.20 -11.70
C GLU A 12 -11.67 -3.53 -11.56
N GLU A 13 -11.53 -4.27 -12.66
CA GLU A 13 -11.01 -5.65 -12.62
C GLU A 13 -9.57 -5.71 -12.07
N GLN A 14 -8.71 -4.79 -12.50
CA GLN A 14 -7.31 -4.74 -12.06
C GLN A 14 -7.21 -4.52 -10.54
N TYR A 15 -7.96 -3.56 -10.00
CA TYR A 15 -8.05 -3.29 -8.58
C TYR A 15 -8.63 -4.49 -7.81
N THR A 16 -9.72 -5.07 -8.32
CA THR A 16 -10.38 -6.23 -7.72
C THR A 16 -9.44 -7.44 -7.61
N ARG A 17 -8.64 -7.70 -8.65
CA ARG A 17 -7.61 -8.76 -8.65
C ARG A 17 -6.49 -8.49 -7.65
N PHE A 18 -6.18 -7.22 -7.36
CA PHE A 18 -5.21 -6.85 -6.34
C PHE A 18 -5.75 -7.12 -4.93
N ILE A 19 -6.91 -6.54 -4.59
CA ILE A 19 -7.47 -6.67 -3.23
C ILE A 19 -7.85 -8.11 -2.88
N SER A 20 -8.24 -8.92 -3.87
CA SER A 20 -8.59 -10.34 -3.65
C SER A 20 -7.39 -11.23 -3.34
N LYS A 21 -6.16 -10.77 -3.63
CA LYS A 21 -4.91 -11.48 -3.31
C LYS A 21 -4.34 -11.12 -1.94
N ILE A 22 -4.86 -10.08 -1.29
CA ILE A 22 -4.39 -9.67 0.03
C ILE A 22 -4.81 -10.76 1.05
N PRO A 23 -3.86 -11.32 1.82
CA PRO A 23 -4.17 -12.34 2.80
C PRO A 23 -4.99 -11.75 3.96
N THR A 24 -5.68 -12.61 4.69
CA THR A 24 -6.44 -12.22 5.89
C THR A 24 -5.73 -12.58 7.19
N THR A 25 -4.70 -13.43 7.10
CA THR A 25 -3.82 -13.85 8.19
C THR A 25 -2.39 -13.42 7.89
N TRP A 26 -1.63 -13.14 8.94
CA TRP A 26 -0.29 -12.56 8.82
C TRP A 26 0.67 -13.30 9.75
N ASP A 27 1.89 -13.54 9.29
CA ASP A 27 2.97 -14.09 10.11
C ASP A 27 3.60 -13.01 10.98
N GLU A 28 3.64 -11.79 10.45
CA GLU A 28 4.34 -10.66 11.07
C GLU A 28 3.62 -9.36 10.76
N THR A 29 3.59 -8.45 11.73
CA THR A 29 3.03 -7.11 11.59
C THR A 29 3.95 -6.11 12.27
N LYS A 30 4.30 -5.04 11.57
CA LYS A 30 5.14 -3.93 12.03
C LYS A 30 4.39 -2.63 11.82
N VAL A 31 4.28 -1.83 12.87
CA VAL A 31 3.85 -0.44 12.76
C VAL A 31 5.09 0.38 12.44
N LEU A 32 5.14 1.01 11.26
CA LEU A 32 6.28 1.81 10.81
C LEU A 32 6.20 3.23 11.35
N GLU A 33 5.02 3.85 11.23
CA GLU A 33 4.76 5.19 11.74
C GLU A 33 3.29 5.30 12.14
N ALA A 34 2.97 5.92 13.26
CA ALA A 34 1.59 6.12 13.65
C ALA A 34 1.44 7.33 14.56
N LYS A 35 0.35 8.07 14.35
CA LYS A 35 -0.10 9.11 15.27
C LYS A 35 -1.60 8.99 15.44
N PHE A 36 -2.03 8.79 16.68
CA PHE A 36 -3.43 8.57 17.01
C PHE A 36 -4.32 9.68 16.47
N GLY A 37 -5.36 9.32 15.73
CA GLY A 37 -6.31 10.25 15.11
C GLY A 37 -5.79 10.96 13.85
N GLU A 38 -4.54 10.77 13.45
CA GLU A 38 -3.94 11.50 12.33
C GLU A 38 -3.48 10.61 11.18
N TYR A 39 -2.71 9.54 11.44
CA TYR A 39 -2.31 8.61 10.38
C TYR A 39 -1.73 7.31 10.96
N LEU A 40 -1.70 6.28 10.13
CA LEU A 40 -1.06 5.00 10.39
C LEU A 40 -0.34 4.54 9.13
N VAL A 41 0.88 4.03 9.29
CA VAL A 41 1.63 3.27 8.29
C VAL A 41 2.06 1.96 8.93
N GLU A 42 1.66 0.85 8.32
CA GLU A 42 2.00 -0.50 8.78
C GLU A 42 2.54 -1.36 7.62
N ALA A 43 3.34 -2.35 7.98
CA ALA A 43 3.86 -3.38 7.10
C ALA A 43 3.49 -4.75 7.69
N ARG A 44 2.89 -5.62 6.89
CA ARG A 44 2.53 -6.98 7.28
C ARG A 44 3.13 -7.99 6.31
N ARG A 45 3.56 -9.15 6.82
CA ARG A 45 4.15 -10.22 6.01
C ARG A 45 3.30 -11.48 6.09
N THR A 46 3.14 -12.13 4.95
CA THR A 46 2.75 -13.53 4.84
C THR A 46 3.76 -14.20 3.95
N ASP A 47 4.31 -15.34 4.38
CA ASP A 47 5.36 -16.06 3.65
C ASP A 47 6.54 -15.12 3.30
N THR A 48 6.76 -14.87 2.01
CA THR A 48 7.82 -14.01 1.49
C THR A 48 7.30 -12.68 0.94
N ILE A 49 6.00 -12.40 1.05
CA ILE A 49 5.34 -11.22 0.50
C ILE A 49 5.04 -10.23 1.62
N TRP A 50 5.50 -9.00 1.45
CA TRP A 50 5.18 -7.87 2.32
C TRP A 50 4.05 -7.03 1.72
N TYR A 51 3.15 -6.59 2.58
CA TYR A 51 2.08 -5.67 2.28
C TYR A 51 2.21 -4.47 3.19
N LEU A 52 2.44 -3.29 2.61
CA LEU A 52 2.49 -2.03 3.33
C LEU A 52 1.21 -1.27 3.04
N ALA A 53 0.66 -0.64 4.05
CA ALA A 53 -0.49 0.22 3.90
C ALA A 53 -0.32 1.47 4.75
N GLY A 54 -0.77 2.59 4.21
CA GLY A 54 -0.85 3.85 4.93
C GLY A 54 -2.23 4.45 4.78
N ILE A 55 -2.75 5.02 5.86
CA ILE A 55 -3.99 5.80 5.86
C ILE A 55 -3.74 7.12 6.57
N SER A 56 -4.31 8.19 6.03
CA SER A 56 -4.33 9.52 6.65
C SER A 56 -5.72 9.84 7.21
N GLY A 57 -5.76 10.76 8.17
CA GLY A 57 -6.97 11.31 8.75
C GLY A 57 -7.42 12.55 7.98
N THR A 58 -7.68 13.64 8.71
CA THR A 58 -8.23 14.88 8.14
C THR A 58 -7.21 15.74 7.40
N GLU A 59 -5.92 15.46 7.55
CA GLU A 59 -4.85 16.25 6.93
C GLU A 59 -4.05 15.37 5.98
N SER A 60 -3.58 15.96 4.87
CA SER A 60 -2.62 15.31 3.99
C SER A 60 -1.29 15.10 4.71
N LYS A 61 -0.63 13.97 4.45
CA LYS A 61 0.62 13.59 5.12
C LYS A 61 1.59 12.99 4.11
N GLU A 62 2.79 13.58 4.02
CA GLU A 62 3.92 12.93 3.37
C GLU A 62 4.60 11.99 4.38
N VAL A 63 4.85 10.75 3.96
CA VAL A 63 5.60 9.74 4.71
C VAL A 63 6.81 9.29 3.91
N LEU A 64 7.91 9.04 4.60
CA LEU A 64 9.11 8.43 4.03
C LEU A 64 9.09 6.95 4.43
N LEU A 65 8.92 6.07 3.44
CA LEU A 65 8.91 4.64 3.67
C LEU A 65 10.34 4.10 3.63
N ASP A 66 10.78 3.54 4.76
CA ASP A 66 12.05 2.84 4.89
C ASP A 66 11.83 1.32 4.77
N PHE A 67 12.57 0.66 3.88
CA PHE A 67 12.42 -0.77 3.61
C PHE A 67 13.44 -1.66 4.36
N ASN A 68 14.01 -1.15 5.45
CA ASN A 68 15.04 -1.85 6.24
C ASN A 68 14.58 -3.16 6.89
N PHE A 69 13.28 -3.45 6.88
CA PHE A 69 12.71 -4.71 7.36
C PHE A 69 12.74 -5.82 6.30
N LEU A 70 13.07 -5.49 5.04
CA LEU A 70 13.28 -6.47 3.98
C LEU A 70 14.66 -7.11 4.12
N ASP A 71 14.76 -8.39 3.77
CA ASP A 71 16.04 -9.07 3.65
C ASP A 71 16.86 -8.54 2.48
N ALA A 72 18.14 -8.90 2.42
CA ALA A 72 18.98 -8.57 1.27
C ALA A 72 18.43 -9.18 -0.04
N GLY A 73 18.37 -8.36 -1.09
CA GLY A 73 17.93 -8.75 -2.43
C GLY A 73 17.20 -7.63 -3.17
N THR A 74 16.76 -7.97 -4.38
CA THR A 74 15.86 -7.14 -5.19
C THR A 74 14.43 -7.61 -5.00
N PHE A 75 13.51 -6.66 -4.85
CA PHE A 75 12.09 -6.91 -4.71
C PHE A 75 11.33 -6.18 -5.80
N GLN A 76 10.28 -6.80 -6.32
CA GLN A 76 9.30 -6.13 -7.15
C GLN A 76 8.20 -5.57 -6.27
N TYR A 77 7.72 -4.38 -6.60
CA TYR A 77 6.60 -3.78 -5.92
C TYR A 77 5.48 -3.41 -6.88
N THR A 78 4.27 -3.45 -6.34
CA THR A 78 3.07 -2.84 -6.92
C THR A 78 2.49 -1.91 -5.87
N LEU A 79 2.29 -0.64 -6.23
CA LEU A 79 1.82 0.42 -5.36
C LEU A 79 0.55 1.03 -5.96
N LEU A 80 -0.49 1.09 -5.15
CA LEU A 80 -1.66 1.92 -5.39
C LEU A 80 -1.60 3.08 -4.42
N VAL A 81 -1.63 4.29 -4.94
CA VAL A 81 -1.51 5.53 -4.16
C VAL A 81 -2.51 6.54 -4.68
N ASP A 82 -2.94 7.46 -3.82
CA ASP A 82 -3.76 8.60 -4.20
C ASP A 82 -3.22 9.34 -5.44
N GLY A 83 -4.12 9.65 -6.37
CA GLY A 83 -3.82 10.49 -7.52
C GLY A 83 -3.69 11.98 -7.13
N PRO A 84 -3.16 12.82 -8.04
CA PRO A 84 -2.93 14.23 -7.76
C PRO A 84 -4.23 15.00 -7.48
N ASN A 85 -5.40 14.51 -7.89
CA ASN A 85 -6.70 15.12 -7.64
C ASN A 85 -7.55 14.35 -6.61
N ALA A 86 -6.98 13.38 -5.89
CA ALA A 86 -7.71 12.54 -4.93
C ALA A 86 -8.41 13.37 -3.82
N TYR A 87 -7.84 14.53 -3.47
CA TYR A 87 -8.46 15.49 -2.54
C TYR A 87 -9.82 16.05 -3.01
N ARG A 88 -10.17 15.92 -4.29
CA ARG A 88 -11.49 16.31 -4.86
C ARG A 88 -12.26 15.12 -5.41
N VAL A 89 -11.57 14.16 -6.01
CA VAL A 89 -12.15 12.99 -6.66
C VAL A 89 -11.56 11.75 -6.01
N GLY A 90 -12.25 11.20 -5.01
CA GLY A 90 -11.73 10.07 -4.22
C GLY A 90 -11.49 8.77 -4.99
N THR A 91 -11.88 8.70 -6.27
CA THR A 91 -11.57 7.57 -7.16
C THR A 91 -10.31 7.80 -8.00
N ASP A 92 -9.66 8.97 -7.89
CA ASP A 92 -8.40 9.26 -8.58
C ASP A 92 -7.25 8.56 -7.83
N TYR A 93 -6.70 7.51 -8.45
CA TYR A 93 -5.56 6.76 -7.93
C TYR A 93 -4.53 6.54 -9.04
N LEU A 94 -3.28 6.35 -8.63
CA LEU A 94 -2.18 5.97 -9.49
C LEU A 94 -1.75 4.54 -9.19
N TRP A 95 -1.45 3.82 -10.27
CA TRP A 95 -0.83 2.51 -10.22
C TRP A 95 0.65 2.65 -10.58
N ASP A 96 1.51 2.34 -9.63
CA ASP A 96 2.95 2.39 -9.78
C ASP A 96 3.55 0.99 -9.55
N SER A 97 4.59 0.65 -10.28
CA SER A 97 5.25 -0.64 -10.16
C SER A 97 6.71 -0.51 -10.53
N GLY A 98 7.57 -1.22 -9.83
CA GLY A 98 8.99 -1.18 -10.10
C GLY A 98 9.75 -2.17 -9.23
N GLN A 99 11.05 -1.91 -9.09
CA GLN A 99 11.92 -2.66 -8.23
C GLN A 99 12.43 -1.78 -7.09
N LEU A 100 12.73 -2.38 -5.96
CA LEU A 100 13.38 -1.73 -4.83
C LEU A 100 14.29 -2.71 -4.08
N THR A 101 15.19 -2.14 -3.30
CA THR A 101 16.06 -2.86 -2.36
C THR A 101 15.79 -2.41 -0.92
N ALA A 102 16.26 -3.17 0.06
CA ALA A 102 16.07 -2.86 1.48
C ALA A 102 16.66 -1.49 1.91
N SER A 103 17.68 -1.00 1.19
CA SER A 103 18.34 0.28 1.45
C SER A 103 17.65 1.48 0.82
N GLU A 104 16.69 1.27 -0.08
CA GLU A 104 15.97 2.35 -0.74
C GLU A 104 14.89 2.94 0.16
N HIS A 105 14.49 4.17 -0.14
CA HIS A 105 13.44 4.88 0.60
C HIS A 105 12.47 5.46 -0.43
N LYS A 106 11.16 5.41 -0.15
CA LYS A 106 10.15 5.95 -1.06
C LYS A 106 9.29 6.98 -0.34
N LYS A 107 9.21 8.18 -0.90
CA LYS A 107 8.29 9.21 -0.42
C LYS A 107 6.90 8.94 -0.99
N ILE A 108 5.90 8.94 -0.12
CA ILE A 108 4.50 8.78 -0.47
C ILE A 108 3.71 9.93 0.13
N LEU A 109 2.93 10.61 -0.71
CA LEU A 109 1.94 11.58 -0.27
C LEU A 109 0.60 10.86 -0.10
N MET A 110 0.10 10.83 1.14
CA MET A 110 -1.27 10.45 1.44
C MET A 110 -2.11 11.73 1.46
N THR A 111 -3.11 11.83 0.58
CA THR A 111 -4.05 12.95 0.58
C THR A 111 -4.99 12.87 1.78
N GLN A 112 -5.68 13.95 2.12
CA GLN A 112 -6.68 13.96 3.19
C GLN A 112 -7.72 12.83 3.02
N GLY A 113 -7.85 11.96 4.03
CA GLY A 113 -8.77 10.81 4.03
C GLY A 113 -8.41 9.70 3.04
N GLY A 114 -7.25 9.81 2.40
CA GLY A 114 -6.74 8.83 1.44
C GLY A 114 -5.65 7.95 2.05
N GLY A 115 -4.74 7.48 1.20
CA GLY A 115 -3.69 6.58 1.61
C GLY A 115 -2.97 5.89 0.47
N PHE A 116 -2.41 4.73 0.80
CA PHE A 116 -1.79 3.85 -0.18
C PHE A 116 -1.79 2.40 0.28
N VAL A 117 -1.62 1.49 -0.67
CA VAL A 117 -1.31 0.09 -0.42
C VAL A 117 -0.23 -0.36 -1.39
N MET A 118 0.75 -1.08 -0.86
CA MET A 118 1.92 -1.54 -1.58
C MET A 118 2.14 -3.01 -1.31
N ARG A 119 2.24 -3.81 -2.37
CA ARG A 119 2.63 -5.23 -2.32
C ARG A 119 4.08 -5.32 -2.77
N ILE A 120 4.91 -6.01 -2.00
CA ILE A 120 6.35 -6.19 -2.25
C ILE A 120 6.63 -7.69 -2.22
N GLU A 121 7.22 -8.20 -3.29
CA GLU A 121 7.60 -9.60 -3.43
C GLU A 121 9.06 -9.71 -3.86
N LYS A 122 9.76 -10.74 -3.37
CA LYS A 122 11.16 -10.95 -3.74
C LYS A 122 11.24 -11.37 -5.21
N GLU A 123 12.17 -10.77 -5.96
CA GLU A 123 12.37 -11.13 -7.36
C GLU A 123 12.90 -12.57 -7.48
N GLY A 124 12.19 -13.40 -8.26
CA GLY A 124 12.61 -14.79 -8.54
C GLY A 124 11.93 -15.90 -7.72
N GLN A 125 10.74 -15.66 -7.17
CA GLN A 125 9.85 -16.71 -6.63
C GLN A 125 8.53 -16.80 -7.39
#